data_AF-A0A8J6Q933-F1
#
_entry.id   AF-A0A8J6Q933-F1
#
_cell.length_a   1.000
_cell.length_b   1.000
_cell.length_c   1.000
_cell.angle_alpha   90.00
_cell.angle_beta   90.00
_cell.angle_gamma   90.00
#
_symmetry.space_group_name_H-M   'P 1'
#
loop_
_entity.id
_entity.type
_entity.pdbx_description
1 polymer ?
#
loop_
_entity_poly.entity_id
_entity_poly.type
_entity_poly.pdbx_seq_one_letter_code
_entity_poly.pdbx_strand_id
1 'polypeptide(L)'
;MTYLLYFTIETSTYLALKSTFNSSFMYVLIETNIAELIEVFQAYLSSKILLVLVIMIGLALFYKKLFSSFEKTLKKQIALVICVSILVGLKFTGYIEQNLYHNMLRGVYGYYELQNKFSQSDEIQQEIVLNYSNDNEVFVLVLGESTNRNHMGIYGYTQESTPLLSSMQDSLYVFADVVSTDVLTLKAVPKMLTALSNSGHAVANYNLVELFNAAGYNTYWLSNQRPISYHDNAISKIASYSKFLKFFNYKVDKYATVYDGTMISEYDKILNEEGKKLIVLRLIGTHFDYENRYPDDFAKFKPKTKTKRDKIISHYDNAVLYNDYVVYTLINKLKQSSKKSALLYVSDHGENVFDDANFFGRTEEKITASMFEIPFILWASKDFKKPNDFIYERQRKFMCDHLYESVLHLNGITYKRLDSTRSVFSSSFKERKRIIVNDVDFDEYFVK
;
A
#
# COMPACT_ATOMS: atom_id res chain seq x y z
N MET A 1 -12.09 -33.95 6.72
CA MET A 1 -12.55 -32.55 6.88
C MET A 1 -11.45 -31.52 6.68
N THR A 2 -10.40 -31.54 7.49
CA THR A 2 -9.27 -30.58 7.44
C THR A 2 -8.60 -30.52 6.05
N TYR A 3 -8.34 -31.67 5.41
CA TYR A 3 -7.80 -31.72 4.03
C TYR A 3 -8.77 -31.15 2.97
N LEU A 4 -10.08 -31.35 3.14
CA LEU A 4 -11.09 -30.82 2.23
C LEU A 4 -11.15 -29.28 2.31
N LEU A 5 -11.00 -28.72 3.52
CA LEU A 5 -10.91 -27.27 3.70
C LEU A 5 -9.68 -26.70 2.96
N TYR A 6 -8.52 -27.35 3.10
CA TYR A 6 -7.30 -26.94 2.39
C TYR A 6 -7.49 -26.90 0.88
N PHE A 7 -7.92 -28.02 0.30
CA PHE A 7 -8.12 -28.13 -1.15
C PHE A 7 -9.10 -27.08 -1.67
N THR A 8 -10.15 -26.78 -0.89
CA THR A 8 -11.14 -25.76 -1.22
C THR A 8 -10.50 -24.37 -1.28
N ILE A 9 -9.75 -23.98 -0.25
CA ILE A 9 -9.10 -22.67 -0.17
C ILE A 9 -8.09 -22.51 -1.31
N GLU A 10 -7.17 -23.46 -1.45
CA GLU A 10 -6.10 -23.39 -2.45
C GLU A 10 -6.65 -23.35 -3.89
N THR A 11 -7.60 -24.22 -4.22
CA THR A 11 -8.24 -24.22 -5.55
C THR A 11 -8.99 -22.91 -5.80
N SER A 12 -9.70 -22.38 -4.80
CA SER A 12 -10.45 -21.14 -4.94
C SER A 12 -9.51 -19.94 -5.15
N THR A 13 -8.42 -19.85 -4.38
CA THR A 13 -7.38 -18.82 -4.54
C THR A 13 -6.76 -18.88 -5.93
N TYR A 14 -6.40 -20.07 -6.42
CA TYR A 14 -5.82 -20.21 -7.76
C TYR A 14 -6.81 -19.84 -8.87
N LEU A 15 -8.10 -20.21 -8.72
CA LEU A 15 -9.12 -19.82 -9.68
C LEU A 15 -9.35 -18.30 -9.71
N ALA A 16 -9.32 -17.65 -8.55
CA ALA A 16 -9.51 -16.22 -8.35
C ALA A 16 -8.32 -15.37 -8.85
N LEU A 17 -7.12 -15.68 -8.37
CA LEU A 17 -5.93 -14.82 -8.48
C LEU A 17 -4.80 -15.41 -9.33
N LYS A 18 -4.92 -16.68 -9.76
CA LYS A 18 -3.84 -17.42 -10.43
C LYS A 18 -2.57 -17.53 -9.59
N SER A 19 -2.74 -17.62 -8.27
CA SER A 19 -1.69 -17.79 -7.26
C SER A 19 -2.12 -18.86 -6.25
N THR A 20 -1.13 -19.58 -5.71
CA THR A 20 -1.29 -20.53 -4.60
C THR A 20 -1.40 -19.79 -3.26
N PHE A 21 -2.01 -20.41 -2.26
CA PHE A 21 -2.11 -19.78 -0.93
C PHE A 21 -0.74 -19.78 -0.24
N ASN A 22 -0.09 -18.62 -0.22
CA ASN A 22 1.17 -18.37 0.47
C ASN A 22 0.99 -17.59 1.79
N SER A 23 2.09 -17.37 2.52
CA SER A 23 2.07 -16.68 3.81
C SER A 23 1.55 -15.25 3.75
N SER A 24 1.70 -14.56 2.63
CA SER A 24 1.33 -13.15 2.49
C SER A 24 -0.18 -12.94 2.42
N PHE A 25 -0.93 -13.94 1.96
CA PHE A 25 -2.39 -13.95 2.11
C PHE A 25 -2.81 -13.84 3.57
N MET A 26 -2.04 -14.42 4.50
CA MET A 26 -2.34 -14.24 5.93
C MET A 26 -2.15 -12.81 6.39
N TYR A 27 -1.20 -12.06 5.81
CA TYR A 27 -0.99 -10.66 6.20
C TYR A 27 -2.22 -9.83 5.84
N VAL A 28 -2.73 -10.04 4.61
CA VAL A 28 -4.00 -9.45 4.17
C VAL A 28 -5.13 -9.88 5.11
N LEU A 29 -5.29 -11.18 5.38
CA LEU A 29 -6.36 -11.67 6.27
C LEU A 29 -6.29 -11.11 7.71
N ILE A 30 -5.09 -10.82 8.23
CA ILE A 30 -4.90 -10.21 9.56
C ILE A 30 -5.30 -8.73 9.55
N GLU A 31 -5.00 -8.01 8.45
CA GLU A 31 -5.28 -6.59 8.30
C GLU A 31 -6.73 -6.31 7.85
N THR A 32 -7.34 -7.27 7.17
CA THR A 32 -8.68 -7.21 6.60
C THR A 32 -9.78 -7.41 7.66
N ASN A 33 -10.97 -6.85 7.41
CA ASN A 33 -12.15 -7.04 8.24
C ASN A 33 -13.25 -7.88 7.55
N ILE A 34 -14.31 -8.25 8.29
CA ILE A 34 -15.39 -9.12 7.76
C ILE A 34 -16.08 -8.53 6.52
N ALA A 35 -16.31 -7.22 6.45
CA ALA A 35 -16.98 -6.60 5.30
C ALA A 35 -16.13 -6.76 4.03
N GLU A 36 -14.84 -6.46 4.14
CA GLU A 36 -13.88 -6.61 3.05
C GLU A 36 -13.67 -8.08 2.64
N LEU A 37 -13.70 -9.05 3.58
CA LEU A 37 -13.72 -10.48 3.24
C LEU A 37 -14.94 -10.86 2.40
N ILE A 38 -16.11 -10.30 2.73
CA ILE A 38 -17.35 -10.54 1.99
C ILE A 38 -17.26 -9.92 0.59
N GLU A 39 -16.74 -8.69 0.47
CA GLU A 39 -16.53 -7.99 -0.80
C GLU A 39 -15.57 -8.78 -1.70
N VAL A 40 -14.42 -9.21 -1.18
CA VAL A 40 -13.46 -10.06 -1.91
C VAL A 40 -14.14 -11.36 -2.36
N PHE A 41 -14.86 -12.04 -1.46
CA PHE A 41 -15.55 -13.28 -1.80
C PHE A 41 -16.54 -13.07 -2.96
N GLN A 42 -17.38 -12.03 -2.89
CA GLN A 42 -18.35 -11.71 -3.95
C GLN A 42 -17.66 -11.33 -5.26
N ALA A 43 -16.58 -10.56 -5.21
CA ALA A 43 -15.83 -10.12 -6.38
C ALA A 43 -15.07 -11.25 -7.06
N TYR A 44 -14.73 -12.35 -6.39
CA TYR A 44 -14.10 -13.50 -7.04
C TYR A 44 -15.04 -14.68 -7.27
N LEU A 45 -16.24 -14.69 -6.67
CA LEU A 45 -17.21 -15.74 -6.87
C LEU A 45 -17.51 -15.96 -8.36
N SER A 46 -17.44 -17.22 -8.76
CA SER A 46 -17.68 -17.67 -10.14
C SER A 46 -18.37 -19.02 -10.12
N SER A 47 -18.97 -19.42 -11.25
CA SER A 47 -19.59 -20.75 -11.39
C SER A 47 -18.60 -21.89 -11.12
N LYS A 48 -17.33 -21.70 -11.46
CA LYS A 48 -16.24 -22.66 -11.17
C LYS A 48 -15.98 -22.79 -9.67
N ILE A 49 -15.88 -21.66 -8.96
CA ILE A 49 -15.70 -21.68 -7.49
C ILE A 49 -16.93 -22.27 -6.80
N LEU A 50 -18.14 -21.92 -7.24
CA LEU A 50 -19.37 -22.50 -6.70
C LEU A 50 -19.42 -24.02 -6.89
N LEU A 51 -19.04 -24.52 -8.06
CA LEU A 51 -18.95 -25.94 -8.33
C LEU A 51 -17.96 -26.63 -7.39
N VAL A 52 -16.78 -26.05 -7.17
CA VAL A 52 -15.81 -26.56 -6.19
C VAL A 52 -16.44 -26.59 -4.79
N LEU A 53 -17.07 -25.51 -4.32
CA LEU A 53 -17.71 -25.47 -3.01
C LEU A 53 -18.79 -26.55 -2.84
N VAL A 54 -19.65 -26.74 -3.85
CA VAL A 54 -20.72 -27.76 -3.83
C VAL A 54 -20.13 -29.17 -3.77
N ILE A 55 -19.13 -29.48 -4.61
CA ILE A 55 -18.43 -30.77 -4.59
C ILE A 55 -17.82 -31.02 -3.21
N MET A 56 -17.18 -30.01 -2.63
CA MET A 56 -16.49 -30.13 -1.35
C MET A 56 -17.45 -30.30 -0.17
N ILE A 57 -18.60 -29.62 -0.17
CA ILE A 57 -19.69 -29.85 0.79
C ILE A 57 -20.23 -31.29 0.64
N GLY A 58 -20.47 -31.75 -0.59
CA GLY A 58 -20.91 -33.12 -0.86
C GLY A 58 -19.93 -34.17 -0.32
N LEU A 59 -18.64 -34.00 -0.59
CA LEU A 59 -17.57 -34.86 -0.07
C LEU A 59 -17.47 -34.81 1.47
N ALA A 60 -17.66 -33.64 2.07
CA ALA A 60 -17.67 -33.48 3.53
C ALA A 60 -18.84 -34.24 4.19
N LEU A 61 -20.04 -34.13 3.62
CA LEU A 61 -21.22 -34.85 4.09
C LEU A 61 -21.07 -36.38 3.89
N PHE A 62 -20.54 -36.80 2.74
CA PHE A 62 -20.24 -38.20 2.45
C PHE A 62 -19.19 -38.77 3.42
N TYR A 63 -18.10 -38.04 3.67
CA TYR A 63 -17.09 -38.40 4.66
C TYR A 63 -17.69 -38.54 6.06
N LYS A 64 -18.54 -37.59 6.49
CA LYS A 64 -19.23 -37.65 7.79
C LYS A 64 -20.10 -38.91 7.90
N LYS A 65 -20.78 -39.31 6.81
CA LYS A 65 -21.62 -40.52 6.76
C LYS A 65 -20.79 -41.81 6.80
N LEU A 66 -19.66 -41.88 6.09
CA LEU A 66 -18.80 -43.06 6.04
C LEU A 66 -18.04 -43.32 7.34
N PHE A 67 -17.59 -42.27 8.01
CA PHE A 67 -16.67 -42.37 9.14
C PHE A 67 -17.31 -42.04 10.49
N SER A 68 -18.65 -41.97 10.57
CA SER A 68 -19.35 -41.75 11.85
C SER A 68 -19.21 -42.92 12.84
N SER A 69 -18.65 -44.06 12.41
CA SER A 69 -18.56 -45.30 13.20
C SER A 69 -17.13 -45.80 13.45
N PHE A 70 -16.10 -44.99 13.21
CA PHE A 70 -14.71 -45.39 13.48
C PHE A 70 -14.25 -44.93 14.87
N GLU A 71 -14.03 -45.88 15.79
CA GLU A 71 -13.27 -45.61 17.01
C GLU A 71 -11.81 -45.34 16.68
N LYS A 72 -11.28 -44.22 17.17
CA LYS A 72 -9.87 -43.84 16.96
C LYS A 72 -9.06 -44.17 18.21
N THR A 73 -8.31 -45.28 18.18
CA THR A 73 -7.26 -45.59 19.17
C THR A 73 -5.89 -45.63 18.50
N LEU A 74 -5.48 -44.51 17.92
CA LEU A 74 -4.07 -44.30 17.58
C LEU A 74 -3.36 -43.69 18.80
N LYS A 75 -2.31 -44.35 19.30
CA LYS A 75 -1.51 -43.81 20.43
C LYS A 75 -0.95 -42.44 20.03
N LYS A 76 -1.11 -41.43 20.89
CA LYS A 76 -0.68 -40.03 20.63
C LYS A 76 0.77 -39.92 20.18
N GLN A 77 1.66 -40.76 20.71
CA GLN A 77 3.07 -40.82 20.34
C GLN A 77 3.30 -41.26 18.89
N ILE A 78 2.55 -42.26 18.41
CA ILE A 78 2.64 -42.76 17.02
C ILE A 78 2.14 -41.68 16.06
N ALA A 79 1.02 -41.02 16.41
CA ALA A 79 0.50 -39.90 15.63
C ALA A 79 1.53 -38.76 15.52
N LEU A 80 2.21 -38.43 16.62
CA LEU A 80 3.26 -37.41 16.64
C LEU A 80 4.43 -37.77 15.71
N VAL A 81 4.93 -39.01 15.80
CA VAL A 81 6.04 -39.47 14.93
C VAL A 81 5.67 -39.41 13.45
N ILE A 82 4.45 -39.82 13.09
CA ILE A 82 3.96 -39.74 11.71
C ILE A 82 3.88 -38.28 11.26
N CYS A 83 3.30 -37.40 12.07
CA CYS A 83 3.22 -35.96 11.74
C CYS A 83 4.60 -35.34 11.54
N VAL A 84 5.56 -35.60 12.43
CA VAL A 84 6.93 -35.10 12.30
C VAL A 84 7.61 -35.65 11.05
N SER A 85 7.45 -36.93 10.76
CA SER A 85 8.02 -37.57 9.56
C SER A 85 7.47 -36.97 8.27
N ILE A 86 6.15 -36.68 8.21
CA ILE A 86 5.52 -35.99 7.08
C ILE A 86 6.09 -34.58 6.93
N LEU A 87 6.20 -33.80 8.02
CA LEU A 87 6.76 -32.45 7.97
C LEU A 87 8.22 -32.44 7.49
N VAL A 88 9.03 -33.39 7.96
CA VAL A 88 10.42 -33.56 7.52
C VAL A 88 10.47 -33.93 6.03
N GLY A 89 9.63 -34.88 5.58
CA GLY A 89 9.53 -35.25 4.17
C GLY A 89 9.10 -34.08 3.27
N LEU A 90 8.10 -33.30 3.69
CA LEU A 90 7.67 -32.09 2.98
C LEU A 90 8.78 -31.04 2.89
N LYS A 91 9.58 -30.88 3.96
CA LYS A 91 10.73 -29.96 3.96
C LYS A 91 11.82 -30.42 2.99
N PHE A 92 12.20 -31.70 3.01
CA PHE A 92 13.22 -32.23 2.11
C PHE A 92 12.81 -32.20 0.63
N THR A 93 11.52 -32.32 0.34
CA THR A 93 10.99 -32.28 -1.02
C THR A 93 10.68 -30.88 -1.52
N GLY A 94 10.72 -29.86 -0.65
CA GLY A 94 10.32 -28.49 -0.98
C GLY A 94 8.80 -28.25 -1.02
N TYR A 95 7.97 -29.30 -0.98
CA TYR A 95 6.51 -29.19 -0.98
C TYR A 95 5.93 -28.54 0.28
N ILE A 96 6.72 -28.34 1.32
CA ILE A 96 6.30 -27.60 2.52
C ILE A 96 5.90 -26.15 2.19
N GLU A 97 6.50 -25.53 1.16
CA GLU A 97 6.22 -24.16 0.71
C GLU A 97 4.83 -24.01 0.06
N GLN A 98 4.24 -25.12 -0.41
CA GLN A 98 2.89 -25.15 -0.99
C GLN A 98 1.83 -25.54 0.05
N ASN A 99 2.24 -25.94 1.25
CA ASN A 99 1.34 -26.47 2.26
C ASN A 99 0.57 -25.35 2.98
N LEU A 100 -0.76 -25.36 2.92
CA LEU A 100 -1.59 -24.32 3.57
C LEU A 100 -1.35 -24.21 5.07
N TYR A 101 -1.26 -25.30 5.84
CA TYR A 101 -1.08 -25.20 7.29
C TYR A 101 0.26 -24.57 7.64
N HIS A 102 1.31 -24.96 6.91
CA HIS A 102 2.60 -24.32 7.00
C HIS A 102 2.49 -22.82 6.67
N ASN A 103 1.86 -22.46 5.56
CA ASN A 103 1.72 -21.07 5.13
C ASN A 103 0.82 -20.23 6.04
N MET A 104 -0.19 -20.81 6.67
CA MET A 104 -1.00 -20.15 7.70
C MET A 104 -0.16 -19.83 8.93
N LEU A 105 0.57 -20.81 9.47
CA LEU A 105 1.42 -20.62 10.64
C LEU A 105 2.60 -19.68 10.36
N ARG A 106 3.28 -19.88 9.22
CA ARG A 106 4.36 -19.02 8.73
C ARG A 106 3.85 -17.61 8.45
N GLY A 107 2.62 -17.46 7.96
CA GLY A 107 1.97 -16.18 7.78
C GLY A 107 1.75 -15.43 9.10
N VAL A 108 1.22 -16.11 10.13
CA VAL A 108 1.09 -15.48 11.46
C VAL A 108 2.45 -15.10 12.03
N TYR A 109 3.41 -16.03 12.04
CA TYR A 109 4.76 -15.75 12.58
C TYR A 109 5.48 -14.65 11.78
N GLY A 110 5.43 -14.74 10.45
CA GLY A 110 6.06 -13.78 9.55
C GLY A 110 5.44 -12.39 9.65
N TYR A 111 4.13 -12.29 9.92
CA TYR A 111 3.50 -11.01 10.22
C TYR A 111 4.10 -10.39 11.49
N TYR A 112 4.21 -11.15 12.58
CA TYR A 112 4.85 -10.67 13.81
C TYR A 112 6.32 -10.29 13.59
N GLU A 113 7.08 -11.10 12.84
CA GLU A 113 8.48 -10.82 12.51
C GLU A 113 8.61 -9.52 11.70
N LEU A 114 7.73 -9.31 10.72
CA LEU A 114 7.68 -8.10 9.91
C LEU A 114 7.39 -6.87 10.76
N GLN A 115 6.38 -6.93 11.64
CA GLN A 115 6.07 -5.84 12.55
C GLN A 115 7.23 -5.55 13.52
N ASN A 116 7.95 -6.58 13.98
CA ASN A 116 9.13 -6.40 14.82
C ASN A 116 10.31 -5.78 14.05
N LYS A 117 10.53 -6.15 12.78
CA LYS A 117 11.56 -5.52 11.92
C LYS A 117 11.30 -4.03 11.71
N PHE A 118 10.03 -3.65 11.59
CA PHE A 118 9.62 -2.26 11.40
C PHE A 118 9.42 -1.49 12.70
N SER A 119 9.32 -2.19 13.83
CA SER A 119 9.34 -1.58 15.15
C SER A 119 10.74 -1.06 15.42
N GLN A 120 10.94 0.25 15.21
CA GLN A 120 12.14 0.95 15.62
C GLN A 120 12.43 0.63 17.09
N SER A 121 13.70 0.33 17.41
CA SER A 121 14.14 0.03 18.77
C SER A 121 13.90 1.26 19.65
N ASP A 122 13.32 1.06 20.83
CA ASP A 122 13.18 2.09 21.87
C ASP A 122 14.55 2.45 22.51
N GLU A 123 15.66 2.10 21.85
CA GLU A 123 16.99 2.48 22.30
C GLU A 123 17.09 4.00 22.32
N ILE A 124 17.53 4.51 23.48
CA ILE A 124 17.68 5.91 23.85
C ILE A 124 17.93 6.77 22.61
N GLN A 125 16.90 7.53 22.19
CA GLN A 125 16.99 8.47 21.09
C GLN A 125 18.20 9.35 21.33
N GLN A 126 19.28 9.13 20.57
CA GLN A 126 20.38 10.07 20.53
C GLN A 126 19.81 11.42 20.10
N GLU A 127 20.35 12.51 20.64
CA GLU A 127 19.93 13.86 20.26
C GLU A 127 20.01 14.02 18.74
N ILE A 128 18.86 14.25 18.10
CA ILE A 128 18.78 14.36 16.65
C ILE A 128 19.36 15.72 16.26
N VAL A 129 20.65 15.75 15.89
CA VAL A 129 21.28 16.97 15.36
C VAL A 129 20.87 17.13 13.90
N LEU A 130 19.94 18.05 13.66
CA LEU A 130 19.48 18.42 12.31
C LEU A 130 20.09 19.74 11.87
N ASN A 131 20.49 19.80 10.61
CA ASN A 131 20.74 21.05 9.90
C ASN A 131 19.56 21.29 8.96
N TYR A 132 18.84 22.39 9.15
CA TYR A 132 17.76 22.80 8.25
C TYR A 132 17.96 24.23 7.77
N SER A 133 17.84 24.44 6.46
CA SER A 133 18.29 25.66 5.79
C SER A 133 17.15 26.54 5.24
N ASN A 134 15.89 26.14 5.40
CA ASN A 134 14.75 26.89 4.86
C ASN A 134 13.69 27.29 5.90
N ASP A 135 12.96 28.32 5.51
CA ASP A 135 11.80 28.90 6.18
C ASP A 135 10.49 28.43 5.53
N ASN A 136 10.49 27.23 4.92
CA ASN A 136 9.27 26.62 4.40
C ASN A 136 8.30 26.38 5.56
N GLU A 137 7.01 26.60 5.29
CA GLU A 137 5.98 26.66 6.33
C GLU A 137 5.13 25.40 6.35
N VAL A 138 4.81 24.81 5.19
CA VAL A 138 3.90 23.66 5.12
C VAL A 138 4.39 22.65 4.10
N PHE A 139 4.65 21.43 4.55
CA PHE A 139 4.85 20.28 3.67
C PHE A 139 3.68 19.31 3.84
N VAL A 140 3.07 18.91 2.72
CA VAL A 140 1.95 17.97 2.70
C VAL A 140 2.40 16.70 1.98
N LEU A 141 2.28 15.57 2.65
CA LEU A 141 2.52 14.25 2.06
C LEU A 141 1.19 13.51 1.93
N VAL A 142 0.75 13.29 0.70
CA VAL A 142 -0.47 12.53 0.41
C VAL A 142 -0.05 11.12 0.00
N LEU A 143 -0.29 10.16 0.89
CA LEU A 143 -0.10 8.73 0.66
C LEU A 143 -1.39 8.17 0.04
N GLY A 144 -1.34 7.91 -1.25
CA GLY A 144 -2.37 7.17 -1.99
C GLY A 144 -2.35 5.68 -1.66
N GLU A 145 -3.37 4.97 -2.14
CA GLU A 145 -3.58 3.54 -1.93
C GLU A 145 -4.00 2.88 -3.25
N SER A 146 -3.30 1.83 -3.67
CA SER A 146 -3.64 1.01 -4.85
C SER A 146 -3.74 1.77 -6.18
N THR A 147 -3.22 2.99 -6.31
CA THR A 147 -3.36 3.81 -7.53
C THR A 147 -2.25 3.52 -8.53
N ASN A 148 -2.63 2.95 -9.67
CA ASN A 148 -1.78 2.66 -10.81
C ASN A 148 -1.69 3.88 -11.73
N ARG A 149 -0.47 4.34 -12.04
CA ARG A 149 -0.28 5.52 -12.91
C ARG A 149 -0.80 5.30 -14.34
N ASN A 150 -0.85 4.05 -14.80
CA ASN A 150 -1.29 3.71 -16.16
C ASN A 150 -2.78 3.94 -16.38
N HIS A 151 -3.54 4.14 -15.30
CA HIS A 151 -4.95 4.53 -15.33
C HIS A 151 -5.18 6.03 -15.11
N MET A 152 -4.13 6.86 -15.13
CA MET A 152 -4.22 8.30 -14.91
C MET A 152 -3.93 9.09 -16.20
N GLY A 153 -4.91 9.88 -16.66
CA GLY A 153 -4.80 10.73 -17.86
C GLY A 153 -3.53 11.61 -17.91
N ILE A 154 -3.08 12.17 -16.78
CA ILE A 154 -1.86 12.98 -16.68
C ILE A 154 -0.56 12.21 -17.04
N TYR A 155 -0.60 10.87 -17.01
CA TYR A 155 0.48 9.99 -17.47
C TYR A 155 0.29 9.47 -18.91
N GLY A 156 -0.81 9.85 -19.58
CA GLY A 156 -1.12 9.45 -20.96
C GLY A 156 -2.17 8.35 -21.08
N TYR A 157 -2.90 8.01 -20.01
CA TYR A 157 -4.03 7.08 -20.11
C TYR A 157 -5.12 7.64 -21.03
N THR A 158 -5.73 6.77 -21.83
CA THR A 158 -6.70 7.19 -22.87
C THR A 158 -8.02 7.71 -22.33
N GLN A 159 -8.38 7.38 -21.08
CA GLN A 159 -9.55 7.95 -20.43
C GLN A 159 -9.16 9.23 -19.68
N GLU A 160 -10.07 10.21 -19.68
CA GLU A 160 -9.95 11.47 -18.92
C GLU A 160 -10.17 11.24 -17.42
N SER A 161 -9.38 10.36 -16.81
CA SER A 161 -9.50 9.93 -15.41
C SER A 161 -8.83 10.89 -14.42
N THR A 162 -8.03 11.85 -14.91
CA THR A 162 -7.38 12.87 -14.06
C THR A 162 -7.48 14.27 -14.67
N PRO A 163 -8.69 14.74 -15.03
CA PRO A 163 -8.85 15.98 -15.78
C PRO A 163 -8.42 17.20 -14.96
N LEU A 164 -8.57 17.19 -13.62
CA LEU A 164 -8.24 18.34 -12.79
C LEU A 164 -6.73 18.48 -12.63
N LEU A 165 -6.01 17.40 -12.32
CA LEU A 165 -4.55 17.43 -12.28
C LEU A 165 -3.95 17.75 -13.64
N SER A 166 -4.51 17.19 -14.73
CA SER A 166 -4.08 17.51 -16.10
C SER A 166 -4.28 19.00 -16.43
N SER A 167 -5.37 19.62 -15.97
CA SER A 167 -5.62 21.05 -16.18
C SER A 167 -4.60 22.00 -15.54
N MET A 168 -3.82 21.50 -14.56
CA MET A 168 -2.78 22.28 -13.88
C MET A 168 -1.37 21.69 -14.05
N GLN A 169 -1.18 20.80 -15.03
CA GLN A 169 0.06 20.06 -15.25
C GLN A 169 1.31 20.94 -15.34
N ASP A 170 1.20 22.14 -15.93
CA ASP A 170 2.32 23.10 -16.03
C ASP A 170 2.82 23.62 -14.67
N SER A 171 2.01 23.46 -13.61
CA SER A 171 2.39 23.79 -12.23
C SER A 171 2.85 22.56 -11.42
N LEU A 172 2.96 21.39 -12.04
CA LEU A 172 3.26 20.12 -11.40
C LEU A 172 4.60 19.55 -11.90
N TYR A 173 5.36 18.95 -10.99
CA TYR A 173 6.47 18.07 -11.32
C TYR A 173 5.95 16.62 -11.30
N VAL A 174 5.65 16.09 -12.48
CA VAL A 174 5.09 14.74 -12.66
C VAL A 174 6.23 13.77 -12.99
N PHE A 175 6.47 12.76 -12.15
CA PHE A 175 7.53 11.77 -12.37
C PHE A 175 6.94 10.50 -12.98
N ALA A 176 7.35 10.18 -14.21
CA ALA A 176 6.77 9.13 -15.03
C ALA A 176 7.41 7.75 -14.86
N ASP A 177 8.52 7.63 -14.12
CA ASP A 177 9.23 6.35 -13.93
C ASP A 177 9.53 6.01 -12.45
N VAL A 178 8.48 6.09 -11.62
CA VAL A 178 8.51 5.70 -10.20
C VAL A 178 7.84 4.35 -9.96
N VAL A 179 8.48 3.50 -9.16
CA VAL A 179 7.94 2.18 -8.79
C VAL A 179 7.92 1.95 -7.28
N SER A 180 6.90 1.24 -6.83
CA SER A 180 6.78 0.76 -5.44
C SER A 180 7.73 -0.40 -5.15
N THR A 181 7.97 -0.61 -3.85
CA THR A 181 8.82 -1.67 -3.29
C THR A 181 8.11 -2.98 -3.07
N ASP A 182 6.78 -2.93 -2.96
CA ASP A 182 5.97 -4.07 -2.60
C ASP A 182 4.55 -3.89 -3.14
N VAL A 183 3.79 -4.97 -3.23
CA VAL A 183 2.37 -4.92 -3.57
C VAL A 183 1.49 -4.88 -2.33
N LEU A 184 2.06 -4.93 -1.13
CA LEU A 184 1.33 -4.84 0.14
C LEU A 184 1.66 -3.54 0.86
N THR A 185 0.64 -2.75 1.17
CA THR A 185 0.69 -1.51 1.93
C THR A 185 1.51 -1.64 3.21
N LEU A 186 1.31 -2.72 3.97
CA LEU A 186 1.97 -3.00 5.24
C LEU A 186 3.50 -3.20 5.10
N LYS A 187 4.00 -3.43 3.88
CA LYS A 187 5.43 -3.54 3.55
C LYS A 187 5.94 -2.29 2.84
N ALA A 188 5.17 -1.72 1.92
CA ALA A 188 5.56 -0.57 1.11
C ALA A 188 5.64 0.73 1.94
N VAL A 189 4.59 1.05 2.71
CA VAL A 189 4.50 2.33 3.42
C VAL A 189 5.59 2.49 4.50
N PRO A 190 5.90 1.49 5.35
CA PRO A 190 7.00 1.62 6.30
C PRO A 190 8.35 1.91 5.63
N LYS A 191 8.64 1.29 4.49
CA LYS A 191 9.86 1.56 3.70
C LYS A 191 9.89 2.99 3.16
N MET A 192 8.75 3.51 2.72
CA MET A 192 8.65 4.90 2.22
C MET A 192 8.87 5.96 3.32
N LEU A 193 8.51 5.65 4.57
CA LEU A 193 8.49 6.60 5.69
C LEU A 193 9.68 6.47 6.65
N THR A 194 10.61 5.57 6.37
CA THR A 194 11.78 5.31 7.22
C THR A 194 13.02 5.06 6.36
N ALA A 195 14.20 5.03 6.96
CA ALA A 195 15.43 4.65 6.27
C ALA A 195 15.60 3.12 6.11
N LEU A 196 14.50 2.38 5.99
CA LEU A 196 14.50 0.93 5.77
C LEU A 196 14.83 0.64 4.30
N SER A 197 15.87 -0.17 4.08
CA SER A 197 16.12 -0.74 2.76
C SER A 197 15.14 -1.87 2.45
N ASN A 198 15.06 -2.27 1.17
CA ASN A 198 14.30 -3.47 0.76
C ASN A 198 14.63 -4.75 1.54
N SER A 199 15.88 -4.89 2.00
CA SER A 199 16.31 -6.03 2.83
C SER A 199 15.75 -6.00 4.26
N GLY A 200 14.96 -4.98 4.63
CA GLY A 200 14.40 -4.80 5.96
C GLY A 200 15.38 -4.25 7.00
N HIS A 201 16.62 -3.93 6.60
CA HIS A 201 17.60 -3.31 7.48
C HIS A 201 17.43 -1.79 7.48
N ALA A 202 17.19 -1.22 8.66
CA ALA A 202 17.12 0.22 8.86
C ALA A 202 18.54 0.80 8.89
N VAL A 203 18.83 1.74 7.99
CA VAL A 203 20.10 2.48 7.98
C VAL A 203 20.09 3.58 9.05
N ALA A 204 18.89 3.99 9.50
CA ALA A 204 18.66 4.94 10.59
C ALA A 204 17.39 4.60 11.38
N ASN A 205 17.36 4.96 12.67
CA ASN A 205 16.31 4.59 13.61
C ASN A 205 15.14 5.58 13.69
N TYR A 206 15.12 6.64 12.87
CA TYR A 206 14.08 7.67 12.93
C TYR A 206 13.15 7.59 11.73
N ASN A 207 11.85 7.63 11.99
CA ASN A 207 10.86 7.77 10.93
C ASN A 207 10.71 9.25 10.50
N LEU A 208 10.05 9.47 9.37
CA LEU A 208 9.89 10.79 8.79
C LEU A 208 9.20 11.78 9.74
N VAL A 209 8.19 11.32 10.50
CA VAL A 209 7.43 12.17 11.43
C VAL A 209 8.31 12.65 12.58
N GLU A 210 9.14 11.76 13.15
CA GLU A 210 10.10 12.12 14.19
C GLU A 210 11.11 13.18 13.72
N LEU A 211 11.63 13.05 12.49
CA LEU A 211 12.58 14.02 11.95
C LEU A 211 11.93 15.40 11.71
N PHE A 212 10.68 15.44 11.26
CA PHE A 212 9.96 16.71 11.13
C PHE A 212 9.63 17.33 12.50
N ASN A 213 9.26 16.51 13.50
CA ASN A 213 9.11 16.98 14.88
C ASN A 213 10.40 17.60 15.40
N ALA A 214 11.53 16.92 15.22
CA ALA A 214 12.85 17.43 15.61
C ALA A 214 13.27 18.68 14.83
N ALA A 215 12.79 18.85 13.59
CA ALA A 215 12.98 20.05 12.78
C ALA A 215 12.04 21.22 13.16
N GLY A 216 11.25 21.08 14.23
CA GLY A 216 10.36 22.12 14.74
C GLY A 216 9.01 22.23 14.03
N TYR A 217 8.62 21.23 13.23
CA TYR A 217 7.30 21.19 12.61
C TYR A 217 6.25 20.68 13.60
N ASN A 218 5.01 21.17 13.46
CA ASN A 218 3.82 20.55 13.99
C ASN A 218 3.37 19.45 13.02
N THR A 219 3.32 18.21 13.49
CA THR A 219 3.05 17.04 12.65
C THR A 219 1.59 16.60 12.83
N TYR A 220 0.89 16.46 11.72
CA TYR A 220 -0.52 16.07 11.65
C TYR A 220 -0.65 14.84 10.77
N TRP A 221 -1.41 13.85 11.24
CA TRP A 221 -1.72 12.64 10.48
C TRP A 221 -3.23 12.46 10.37
N LEU A 222 -3.74 12.60 9.15
CA LEU A 222 -5.15 12.36 8.80
C LEU A 222 -5.23 11.06 8.01
N SER A 223 -6.06 10.12 8.43
CA SER A 223 -6.21 8.83 7.75
C SER A 223 -7.67 8.48 7.54
N ASN A 224 -8.03 8.17 6.30
CA ASN A 224 -9.32 7.56 5.99
C ASN A 224 -9.23 6.02 5.88
N GLN A 225 -8.04 5.46 6.05
CA GLN A 225 -7.87 4.04 6.31
C GLN A 225 -8.09 3.71 7.78
N ARG A 226 -8.71 2.57 8.05
CA ARG A 226 -8.99 2.10 9.41
C ARG A 226 -7.68 1.78 10.13
N PRO A 227 -7.51 2.19 11.40
CA PRO A 227 -6.46 1.65 12.23
C PRO A 227 -6.84 0.21 12.61
N ILE A 228 -5.93 -0.75 12.41
CA ILE A 228 -6.14 -2.13 12.88
C ILE A 228 -6.00 -2.17 14.40
N SER A 229 -5.01 -1.45 14.92
CA SER A 229 -4.82 -1.11 16.34
C SER A 229 -3.76 0.00 16.44
N TYR A 230 -3.81 0.81 17.50
CA TYR A 230 -2.90 1.94 17.70
C TYR A 230 -1.43 1.52 17.92
N HIS A 231 -1.19 0.24 18.26
CA HIS A 231 0.15 -0.28 18.56
C HIS A 231 0.55 -1.53 17.76
N ASP A 232 -0.35 -2.16 17.00
CA ASP A 232 -0.09 -3.50 16.46
C ASP A 232 0.45 -3.53 15.02
N ASN A 233 0.53 -2.39 14.32
CA ASN A 233 1.23 -2.31 13.04
C ASN A 233 2.13 -1.07 12.89
N ALA A 234 3.17 -1.21 12.06
CA ALA A 234 4.23 -0.23 11.88
C ALA A 234 3.73 1.13 11.39
N ILE A 235 2.70 1.15 10.54
CA ILE A 235 2.12 2.40 10.02
C ILE A 235 1.44 3.16 11.17
N SER A 236 0.64 2.49 12.00
CA SER A 236 0.05 3.07 13.21
C SER A 236 1.13 3.56 14.19
N LYS A 237 2.23 2.80 14.36
CA LYS A 237 3.36 3.22 15.20
C LYS A 237 3.97 4.52 14.68
N ILE A 238 4.29 4.62 13.38
CA ILE A 238 4.80 5.86 12.75
C ILE A 238 3.81 7.02 12.92
N ALA A 239 2.52 6.78 12.65
CA ALA A 239 1.47 7.78 12.79
C ALA A 239 1.35 8.31 14.23
N SER A 240 1.58 7.47 15.24
CA SER A 240 1.50 7.82 16.66
C SER A 240 2.55 8.83 17.13
N TYR A 241 3.64 9.01 16.38
CA TYR A 241 4.63 10.07 16.65
C TYR A 241 4.14 11.46 16.22
N SER A 242 3.01 11.56 15.53
CA SER A 242 2.44 12.84 15.12
C SER A 242 1.85 13.58 16.33
N LYS A 243 2.00 14.91 16.39
CA LYS A 243 1.40 15.74 17.45
C LYS A 243 -0.13 15.72 17.40
N PHE A 244 -0.71 15.51 16.22
CA PHE A 244 -2.13 15.34 16.01
C PHE A 244 -2.40 14.12 15.11
N LEU A 245 -3.36 13.29 15.50
CA LEU A 245 -3.75 12.08 14.78
C LEU A 245 -5.27 11.97 14.71
N LYS A 246 -5.83 11.77 13.51
CA LYS A 246 -7.27 11.62 13.30
C LYS A 246 -7.59 10.56 12.24
N PHE A 247 -8.45 9.62 12.61
CA PHE A 247 -9.01 8.60 11.72
C PHE A 247 -10.47 8.91 11.40
N PHE A 248 -10.82 8.94 10.12
CA PHE A 248 -12.18 9.28 9.65
C PHE A 248 -13.06 8.04 9.50
N ASN A 249 -12.46 6.92 9.14
CA ASN A 249 -13.16 5.64 9.02
C ASN A 249 -13.06 4.87 10.36
N TYR A 250 -13.98 5.15 11.29
CA TYR A 250 -14.08 4.46 12.58
C TYR A 250 -15.32 3.55 12.64
N LYS A 251 -15.25 2.48 13.46
CA LYS A 251 -16.23 1.38 13.58
C LYS A 251 -17.69 1.76 13.88
N VAL A 252 -18.03 3.03 14.16
CA VAL A 252 -19.36 3.38 14.68
C VAL A 252 -20.45 3.23 13.61
N ASP A 253 -20.14 3.40 12.33
CA ASP A 253 -21.13 3.30 11.27
C ASP A 253 -20.80 2.16 10.30
N LYS A 254 -21.30 0.96 10.63
CA LYS A 254 -21.01 -0.31 9.94
C LYS A 254 -21.42 -0.33 8.46
N TYR A 255 -22.13 0.68 7.99
CA TYR A 255 -22.71 0.77 6.64
C TYR A 255 -22.35 2.06 5.88
N ALA A 256 -21.66 3.02 6.51
CA ALA A 256 -21.33 4.27 5.83
C ALA A 256 -20.00 4.14 5.09
N THR A 257 -20.05 4.27 3.76
CA THR A 257 -18.87 4.48 2.93
C THR A 257 -18.29 5.86 3.22
N VAL A 258 -17.09 5.92 3.81
CA VAL A 258 -16.40 7.18 4.11
C VAL A 258 -15.43 7.50 2.98
N TYR A 259 -15.73 8.55 2.20
CA TYR A 259 -14.89 9.00 1.10
C TYR A 259 -13.72 9.88 1.57
N ASP A 260 -12.61 9.87 0.84
CA ASP A 260 -11.41 10.65 1.18
C ASP A 260 -11.64 12.16 1.24
N GLY A 261 -12.63 12.67 0.51
CA GLY A 261 -13.03 14.08 0.56
C GLY A 261 -13.46 14.56 1.96
N THR A 262 -13.80 13.65 2.88
CA THR A 262 -14.13 14.00 4.27
C THR A 262 -12.95 14.64 5.03
N MET A 263 -11.72 14.29 4.66
CA MET A 263 -10.50 14.84 5.27
C MET A 263 -10.24 16.31 4.90
N ILE A 264 -10.82 16.78 3.79
CA ILE A 264 -10.59 18.14 3.26
C ILE A 264 -10.98 19.22 4.28
N SER A 265 -12.05 19.00 5.04
CA SER A 265 -12.52 19.95 6.05
C SER A 265 -11.54 20.09 7.23
N GLU A 266 -10.92 19.01 7.67
CA GLU A 266 -9.93 19.06 8.75
C GLU A 266 -8.59 19.59 8.24
N TYR A 267 -8.20 19.19 7.03
CA TYR A 267 -7.04 19.72 6.35
C TYR A 267 -7.08 21.25 6.26
N ASP A 268 -8.24 21.82 5.89
CA ASP A 268 -8.44 23.27 5.80
C ASP A 268 -8.30 23.98 7.17
N LYS A 269 -8.77 23.35 8.26
CA LYS A 269 -8.59 23.89 9.61
C LYS A 269 -7.11 23.89 10.00
N ILE A 270 -6.42 22.77 9.78
CA ILE A 270 -4.99 22.63 10.08
C ILE A 270 -4.18 23.64 9.28
N LEU A 271 -4.53 23.90 8.02
CA LEU A 271 -3.86 24.93 7.22
C LEU A 271 -3.95 26.32 7.84
N ASN A 272 -5.00 26.65 8.61
CA ASN A 272 -5.15 27.96 9.24
C ASN A 272 -4.43 28.09 10.59
N GLU A 273 -3.94 26.99 11.16
CA GLU A 273 -3.14 27.05 12.40
C GLU A 273 -1.79 27.76 12.16
N GLU A 274 -1.13 28.18 13.25
CA GLU A 274 0.20 28.81 13.22
C GLU A 274 1.35 27.77 13.19
N GLY A 275 2.58 28.24 12.93
CA GLY A 275 3.79 27.42 12.95
C GLY A 275 4.02 26.56 11.69
N LYS A 276 5.21 25.95 11.61
CA LYS A 276 5.58 25.04 10.53
C LYS A 276 4.78 23.74 10.61
N LYS A 277 4.40 23.12 9.48
CA LYS A 277 3.52 21.93 9.46
C LYS A 277 4.00 20.84 8.53
N LEU A 278 4.04 19.61 9.05
CA LEU A 278 4.00 18.41 8.24
C LEU A 278 2.56 17.89 8.31
N ILE A 279 1.89 17.74 7.19
CA ILE A 279 0.56 17.17 7.12
C ILE A 279 0.63 15.91 6.28
N VAL A 280 0.46 14.75 6.92
CA VAL A 280 0.36 13.46 6.23
C VAL A 280 -1.13 13.13 6.06
N LEU A 281 -1.57 12.93 4.81
CA LEU A 281 -2.90 12.44 4.48
C LEU A 281 -2.78 11.03 3.91
N ARG A 282 -3.40 10.05 4.57
CA ARG A 282 -3.44 8.66 4.11
C ARG A 282 -4.83 8.35 3.56
N LEU A 283 -4.88 8.21 2.24
CA LEU A 283 -6.11 7.99 1.48
C LEU A 283 -6.52 6.52 1.54
N ILE A 284 -7.82 6.22 1.40
CA ILE A 284 -8.27 4.89 0.96
C ILE A 284 -8.11 4.74 -0.57
N GLY A 285 -7.98 5.87 -1.28
CA GLY A 285 -7.52 5.92 -2.67
C GLY A 285 -8.38 5.05 -3.59
N THR A 286 -7.71 4.20 -4.36
CA THR A 286 -8.35 3.29 -5.31
C THR A 286 -8.28 1.84 -4.83
N HIS A 287 -8.34 1.64 -3.51
CA HIS A 287 -8.38 0.31 -2.88
C HIS A 287 -9.55 -0.54 -3.40
N PHE A 288 -9.33 -1.85 -3.45
CA PHE A 288 -10.29 -2.87 -3.87
C PHE A 288 -11.69 -2.65 -3.25
N ASP A 289 -12.71 -3.01 -4.03
CA ASP A 289 -14.10 -2.54 -4.01
C ASP A 289 -14.26 -1.09 -4.51
N TYR A 290 -13.77 -0.88 -5.73
CA TYR A 290 -13.56 0.45 -6.32
C TYR A 290 -14.84 1.31 -6.38
N GLU A 291 -16.02 0.71 -6.50
CA GLU A 291 -17.31 1.42 -6.53
C GLU A 291 -17.56 2.20 -5.23
N ASN A 292 -17.06 1.69 -4.10
CA ASN A 292 -17.18 2.33 -2.81
C ASN A 292 -16.05 3.34 -2.52
N ARG A 293 -15.26 3.73 -3.53
CA ARG A 293 -14.19 4.75 -3.39
C ARG A 293 -14.62 6.13 -3.84
N TYR A 294 -15.78 6.26 -4.45
CA TYR A 294 -16.26 7.52 -5.02
C TYR A 294 -17.78 7.68 -4.83
N PRO A 295 -18.29 8.91 -4.68
CA PRO A 295 -19.74 9.15 -4.66
C PRO A 295 -20.33 9.10 -6.07
N ASP A 296 -21.65 8.92 -6.18
CA ASP A 296 -22.37 8.73 -7.45
C ASP A 296 -22.05 9.78 -8.53
N ASP A 297 -21.78 11.02 -8.14
CA ASP A 297 -21.42 12.11 -9.06
C ASP A 297 -20.13 11.83 -9.86
N PHE A 298 -19.26 10.97 -9.34
CA PHE A 298 -18.00 10.53 -9.95
C PHE A 298 -18.13 9.22 -10.74
N ALA A 299 -19.32 8.61 -10.82
CA ALA A 299 -19.59 7.43 -11.62
C ALA A 299 -19.67 7.74 -13.14
N LYS A 300 -18.64 8.36 -13.72
CA LYS A 300 -18.61 8.88 -15.10
C LYS A 300 -18.31 7.80 -16.14
N PHE A 301 -17.30 6.98 -15.90
CA PHE A 301 -16.96 5.86 -16.76
C PHE A 301 -17.99 4.76 -16.58
N LYS A 302 -18.58 4.33 -17.70
CA LYS A 302 -19.53 3.22 -17.76
C LYS A 302 -18.86 2.03 -18.45
N PRO A 303 -19.23 0.79 -18.07
CA PRO A 303 -18.61 -0.38 -18.66
C PRO A 303 -18.95 -0.48 -20.15
N LYS A 304 -17.95 -0.75 -20.99
CA LYS A 304 -18.12 -0.87 -22.45
C LYS A 304 -19.04 -2.04 -22.82
N THR A 305 -19.04 -3.10 -22.03
CA THR A 305 -19.94 -4.26 -22.16
C THR A 305 -20.53 -4.65 -20.80
N LYS A 306 -21.44 -5.63 -20.78
CA LYS A 306 -21.99 -6.17 -19.53
C LYS A 306 -21.02 -7.12 -18.79
N THR A 307 -19.79 -7.29 -19.28
CA THR A 307 -18.83 -8.22 -18.67
C THR A 307 -18.36 -7.71 -17.31
N LYS A 308 -17.98 -8.66 -16.44
CA LYS A 308 -17.41 -8.36 -15.13
C LYS A 308 -16.11 -7.54 -15.22
N ARG A 309 -15.26 -7.86 -16.22
CA ARG A 309 -14.01 -7.15 -16.50
C ARG A 309 -14.26 -5.65 -16.75
N ASP A 310 -15.14 -5.32 -17.69
CA ASP A 310 -15.39 -3.92 -18.06
C ASP A 310 -16.04 -3.13 -16.92
N LYS A 311 -16.88 -3.77 -16.10
CA LYS A 311 -17.40 -3.18 -14.86
C LYS A 311 -16.27 -2.81 -13.93
N ILE A 312 -15.40 -3.76 -13.60
CA ILE A 312 -14.28 -3.55 -12.69
C ILE A 312 -13.38 -2.41 -13.18
N ILE A 313 -13.02 -2.39 -14.47
CA ILE A 313 -12.22 -1.31 -15.06
C ILE A 313 -12.93 0.04 -14.91
N SER A 314 -14.24 0.12 -15.23
CA SER A 314 -14.98 1.37 -15.09
C SER A 314 -15.09 1.86 -13.65
N HIS A 315 -15.25 0.97 -12.67
CA HIS A 315 -15.24 1.35 -11.25
C HIS A 315 -13.85 1.83 -10.82
N TYR A 316 -12.79 1.19 -11.27
CA TYR A 316 -11.42 1.64 -10.97
C TYR A 316 -11.13 3.02 -11.57
N ASP A 317 -11.47 3.25 -12.84
CA ASP A 317 -11.29 4.56 -13.50
C ASP A 317 -12.10 5.68 -12.80
N ASN A 318 -13.30 5.38 -12.28
CA ASN A 318 -14.09 6.32 -11.49
C ASN A 318 -13.47 6.60 -10.11
N ALA A 319 -12.85 5.60 -9.48
CA ALA A 319 -12.09 5.78 -8.25
C ALA A 319 -10.86 6.67 -8.49
N VAL A 320 -10.15 6.48 -9.62
CA VAL A 320 -9.05 7.36 -10.04
C VAL A 320 -9.54 8.80 -10.25
N LEU A 321 -10.71 8.99 -10.86
CA LEU A 321 -11.32 10.31 -11.06
C LEU A 321 -11.69 11.00 -9.74
N TYR A 322 -12.13 10.26 -8.73
CA TYR A 322 -12.37 10.84 -7.42
C TYR A 322 -11.06 11.17 -6.68
N ASN A 323 -10.06 10.30 -6.81
CA ASN A 323 -8.71 10.56 -6.28
C ASN A 323 -8.08 11.82 -6.93
N ASP A 324 -8.25 12.03 -8.23
CA ASP A 324 -7.89 13.27 -8.94
C ASP A 324 -8.50 14.51 -8.28
N TYR A 325 -9.82 14.49 -8.03
CA TYR A 325 -10.52 15.57 -7.35
C TYR A 325 -10.00 15.84 -5.95
N VAL A 326 -9.76 14.79 -5.15
CA VAL A 326 -9.24 14.94 -3.78
C VAL A 326 -7.86 15.58 -3.81
N VAL A 327 -6.92 15.03 -4.58
CA VAL A 327 -5.54 15.54 -4.67
C VAL A 327 -5.53 16.97 -5.22
N TYR A 328 -6.28 17.25 -6.29
CA TYR A 328 -6.44 18.60 -6.83
C TYR A 328 -6.97 19.58 -5.78
N THR A 329 -7.98 19.20 -5.02
CA THR A 329 -8.59 20.07 -4.00
C THR A 329 -7.61 20.38 -2.87
N LEU A 330 -6.81 19.40 -2.44
CA LEU A 330 -5.75 19.60 -1.46
C LEU A 330 -4.70 20.59 -1.97
N ILE A 331 -4.23 20.42 -3.21
CA ILE A 331 -3.28 21.34 -3.85
C ILE A 331 -3.87 22.76 -3.93
N ASN A 332 -5.12 22.89 -4.37
CA ASN A 332 -5.75 24.19 -4.55
C ASN A 332 -5.95 24.94 -3.22
N LYS A 333 -6.34 24.23 -2.15
CA LYS A 333 -6.41 24.80 -0.80
C LYS A 333 -5.04 25.23 -0.28
N LEU A 334 -4.01 24.41 -0.49
CA LEU A 334 -2.64 24.77 -0.12
C LEU A 334 -2.17 26.03 -0.86
N LYS A 335 -2.45 26.10 -2.17
CA LYS A 335 -2.17 27.27 -3.01
C LYS A 335 -2.87 28.54 -2.49
N GLN A 336 -4.14 28.43 -2.08
CA GLN A 336 -4.91 29.55 -1.54
C GLN A 336 -4.39 30.04 -0.17
N SER A 337 -3.76 29.16 0.62
CA SER A 337 -3.18 29.55 1.91
C SER A 337 -2.03 30.55 1.80
N SER A 338 -1.47 30.74 0.59
CA SER A 338 -0.36 31.67 0.30
C SER A 338 0.91 31.43 1.14
N LYS A 339 1.07 30.22 1.68
CA LYS A 339 2.24 29.79 2.46
C LYS A 339 3.38 29.28 1.57
N LYS A 340 4.62 29.38 2.05
CA LYS A 340 5.78 28.68 1.46
C LYS A 340 5.59 27.18 1.63
N SER A 341 5.06 26.52 0.62
CA SER A 341 4.47 25.20 0.78
C SER A 341 4.67 24.29 -0.41
N ALA A 342 4.65 22.99 -0.14
CA ALA A 342 4.69 21.96 -1.17
C ALA A 342 3.79 20.78 -0.78
N LEU A 343 3.26 20.10 -1.79
CA LEU A 343 2.47 18.87 -1.66
C LEU A 343 3.08 17.80 -2.55
N LEU A 344 3.37 16.64 -1.96
CA LEU A 344 3.80 15.44 -2.68
C LEU A 344 2.70 14.38 -2.60
N TYR A 345 2.16 13.97 -3.74
CA TYR A 345 1.28 12.82 -3.86
C TYR A 345 2.05 11.62 -4.38
N VAL A 346 1.93 10.48 -3.69
CA VAL A 346 2.53 9.21 -4.07
C VAL A 346 1.63 8.06 -3.65
N SER A 347 1.41 7.08 -4.54
CA SER A 347 0.69 5.85 -4.16
C SER A 347 1.64 4.87 -3.47
N ASP A 348 1.14 4.10 -2.50
CA ASP A 348 1.92 3.07 -1.82
C ASP A 348 2.34 1.94 -2.76
N HIS A 349 1.43 1.49 -3.63
CA HIS A 349 1.62 0.57 -4.74
C HIS A 349 0.54 0.82 -5.81
N GLY A 350 0.68 0.13 -6.95
CA GLY A 350 -0.32 0.13 -8.01
C GLY A 350 -1.35 -0.98 -7.81
N GLU A 351 -2.07 -1.32 -8.86
CA GLU A 351 -3.01 -2.44 -8.90
C GLU A 351 -3.12 -2.93 -10.34
N ASN A 352 -3.11 -4.26 -10.53
CA ASN A 352 -3.47 -4.83 -11.82
C ASN A 352 -4.98 -4.85 -11.94
N VAL A 353 -5.53 -4.21 -12.97
CA VAL A 353 -6.97 -4.16 -13.27
C VAL A 353 -7.17 -4.67 -14.69
N PHE A 354 -6.64 -5.87 -14.93
CA PHE A 354 -6.56 -6.51 -16.24
C PHE A 354 -5.64 -5.80 -17.26
N ASP A 355 -4.61 -5.10 -16.78
CA ASP A 355 -3.56 -4.46 -17.58
C ASP A 355 -2.66 -5.52 -18.23
N ASP A 356 -1.87 -6.20 -17.39
CA ASP A 356 -0.76 -7.07 -17.81
C ASP A 356 -1.11 -8.55 -17.66
N ALA A 357 -2.16 -8.85 -16.90
CA ALA A 357 -2.60 -10.21 -16.64
C ALA A 357 -4.12 -10.31 -16.54
N ASN A 358 -4.66 -11.48 -16.90
CA ASN A 358 -6.10 -11.75 -16.89
C ASN A 358 -6.67 -12.06 -15.49
N PHE A 359 -6.43 -11.16 -14.54
CA PHE A 359 -7.06 -11.08 -13.22
C PHE A 359 -7.06 -9.60 -12.80
N PHE A 360 -7.67 -9.28 -11.67
CA PHE A 360 -7.55 -7.96 -11.03
C PHE A 360 -7.04 -8.14 -9.60
N GLY A 361 -6.49 -7.10 -8.98
CA GLY A 361 -5.90 -7.17 -7.64
C GLY A 361 -4.39 -7.40 -7.67
N ARG A 362 -3.86 -7.96 -6.59
CA ARG A 362 -2.41 -8.04 -6.31
C ARG A 362 -2.02 -9.39 -5.73
N THR A 363 -0.84 -9.90 -6.09
CA THR A 363 -0.23 -11.09 -5.47
C THR A 363 1.28 -10.99 -5.52
N GLU A 364 1.98 -11.53 -4.52
CA GLU A 364 3.46 -11.59 -4.52
C GLU A 364 4.04 -12.76 -5.33
N GLU A 365 3.19 -13.71 -5.79
CA GLU A 365 3.63 -14.85 -6.60
C GLU A 365 3.51 -14.56 -8.10
N LYS A 366 2.37 -13.98 -8.51
CA LYS A 366 2.13 -13.55 -9.88
C LYS A 366 2.13 -12.03 -9.94
N ILE A 367 3.33 -11.49 -10.09
CA ILE A 367 3.59 -10.06 -10.19
C ILE A 367 3.33 -9.52 -11.59
N THR A 368 2.90 -8.27 -11.68
CA THR A 368 2.76 -7.51 -12.94
C THR A 368 3.30 -6.10 -12.77
N ALA A 369 3.66 -5.43 -13.87
CA ALA A 369 4.22 -4.07 -13.82
C ALA A 369 3.24 -3.08 -13.19
N SER A 370 1.95 -3.18 -13.57
CA SER A 370 0.83 -2.39 -13.05
C SER A 370 0.67 -2.41 -11.52
N MET A 371 1.18 -3.43 -10.83
CA MET A 371 1.16 -3.48 -9.36
C MET A 371 2.22 -2.60 -8.71
N PHE A 372 3.26 -2.19 -9.44
CA PHE A 372 4.37 -1.39 -8.91
C PHE A 372 4.45 0.00 -9.52
N GLU A 373 3.91 0.21 -10.73
CA GLU A 373 3.93 1.49 -11.43
C GLU A 373 2.96 2.50 -10.79
N ILE A 374 3.51 3.45 -10.03
CA ILE A 374 2.74 4.35 -9.18
C ILE A 374 2.86 5.82 -9.61
N PRO A 375 1.85 6.65 -9.33
CA PRO A 375 1.96 8.09 -9.50
C PRO A 375 2.89 8.70 -8.45
N PHE A 376 3.66 9.70 -8.88
CA PHE A 376 4.49 10.53 -8.02
C PHE A 376 4.47 11.97 -8.55
N ILE A 377 3.74 12.85 -7.85
CA ILE A 377 3.43 14.21 -8.32
C ILE A 377 3.75 15.21 -7.22
N LEU A 378 4.66 16.13 -7.52
CA LEU A 378 5.00 17.24 -6.63
C LEU A 378 4.37 18.54 -7.14
N TRP A 379 3.69 19.25 -6.26
CA TRP A 379 3.35 20.66 -6.42
C TRP A 379 4.16 21.48 -5.40
N ALA A 380 4.65 22.65 -5.79
CA ALA A 380 5.31 23.57 -4.87
C ALA A 380 4.89 25.02 -5.16
N SER A 381 4.64 25.80 -4.13
CA SER A 381 4.34 27.22 -4.28
C SER A 381 5.57 27.97 -4.83
N LYS A 382 5.32 29.14 -5.43
CA LYS A 382 6.37 29.97 -6.05
C LYS A 382 7.49 30.30 -5.07
N ASP A 383 7.12 30.56 -3.81
CA ASP A 383 8.06 30.98 -2.76
C ASP A 383 8.60 29.82 -1.92
N PHE A 384 8.21 28.57 -2.22
CA PHE A 384 8.79 27.39 -1.59
C PHE A 384 10.27 27.26 -1.98
N LYS A 385 11.14 27.38 -0.98
CA LYS A 385 12.60 27.29 -1.14
C LYS A 385 13.01 25.83 -1.30
N LYS A 386 13.34 25.48 -2.54
CA LYS A 386 13.92 24.18 -2.90
C LYS A 386 15.43 24.19 -2.61
N PRO A 387 16.06 23.03 -2.38
CA PRO A 387 17.51 22.93 -2.30
C PRO A 387 18.20 23.48 -3.55
N ASN A 388 19.43 23.97 -3.40
CA ASN A 388 20.20 24.55 -4.51
C ASN A 388 20.50 23.54 -5.63
N ASP A 389 20.61 22.26 -5.28
CA ASP A 389 20.84 21.14 -6.19
C ASP A 389 19.52 20.46 -6.61
N PHE A 390 18.37 21.12 -6.43
CA PHE A 390 17.09 20.61 -6.90
C PHE A 390 17.08 20.47 -8.43
N ILE A 391 16.76 19.28 -8.91
CA ILE A 391 16.54 18.99 -10.33
C ILE A 391 15.24 18.21 -10.51
N TYR A 392 14.56 18.48 -11.63
CA TYR A 392 13.41 17.72 -12.08
C TYR A 392 13.70 17.08 -13.43
N GLU A 393 13.58 15.75 -13.48
CA GLU A 393 13.69 14.94 -14.69
C GLU A 393 12.49 13.99 -14.72
N ARG A 394 11.56 14.22 -15.67
CA ARG A 394 10.30 13.46 -15.76
C ARG A 394 10.51 11.95 -15.83
N GLN A 395 11.55 11.49 -16.52
CA GLN A 395 11.82 10.07 -16.78
C GLN A 395 12.85 9.46 -15.83
N ARG A 396 13.16 10.13 -14.72
CA ARG A 396 14.16 9.65 -13.78
C ARG A 396 13.66 8.37 -13.10
N LYS A 397 14.40 7.27 -13.24
CA LYS A 397 14.07 5.98 -12.62
C LYS A 397 14.17 6.08 -11.11
N PHE A 398 13.06 5.88 -10.42
CA PHE A 398 13.01 6.02 -8.97
C PHE A 398 12.30 4.85 -8.28
N MET A 399 12.83 4.49 -7.12
CA MET A 399 12.30 3.47 -6.22
C MET A 399 11.76 4.14 -4.96
N CYS A 400 10.51 3.86 -4.59
CA CYS A 400 9.83 4.61 -3.54
C CYS A 400 10.32 4.37 -2.10
N ASP A 401 11.15 3.36 -1.83
CA ASP A 401 11.84 3.24 -0.52
C ASP A 401 12.78 4.42 -0.24
N HIS A 402 13.23 5.16 -1.27
CA HIS A 402 14.01 6.39 -1.08
C HIS A 402 13.13 7.66 -0.97
N LEU A 403 11.82 7.51 -0.78
CA LEU A 403 10.91 8.65 -0.52
C LEU A 403 11.36 9.41 0.73
N TYR A 404 11.79 8.70 1.77
CA TYR A 404 12.29 9.26 3.01
C TYR A 404 13.42 10.27 2.77
N GLU A 405 14.49 9.87 2.06
CA GLU A 405 15.59 10.77 1.71
C GLU A 405 15.13 11.91 0.79
N SER A 406 14.20 11.62 -0.14
CA SER A 406 13.67 12.60 -1.08
C SER A 406 12.89 13.72 -0.39
N VAL A 407 12.02 13.38 0.55
CA VAL A 407 11.21 14.36 1.31
C VAL A 407 12.09 15.21 2.22
N LEU A 408 13.04 14.59 2.93
CA LEU A 408 13.97 15.31 3.81
C LEU A 408 14.84 16.28 3.00
N HIS A 409 15.40 15.80 1.89
CA HIS A 409 16.18 16.63 0.97
C HIS A 409 15.36 17.81 0.44
N LEU A 410 14.15 17.57 -0.11
CA LEU A 410 13.27 18.62 -0.63
C LEU A 410 12.96 19.70 0.41
N ASN A 411 12.80 19.31 1.67
CA ASN A 411 12.54 20.21 2.79
C ASN A 411 13.80 20.74 3.46
N GLY A 412 14.98 20.53 2.86
CA GLY A 412 16.26 21.02 3.37
C GLY A 412 16.61 20.51 4.76
N ILE A 413 15.99 19.41 5.22
CA ILE A 413 16.26 18.77 6.51
C ILE A 413 17.38 17.77 6.26
N THR A 414 18.55 18.01 6.86
CA THR A 414 19.72 17.15 6.70
C THR A 414 20.23 16.67 8.05
N TYR A 415 20.78 15.47 8.08
CA TYR A 415 21.36 14.84 9.26
C TYR A 415 22.47 13.88 8.83
N LYS A 416 23.28 13.40 9.78
CA LYS A 416 24.52 12.65 9.49
C LYS A 416 24.35 11.44 8.56
N ARG A 417 23.18 10.80 8.52
CA ARG A 417 22.92 9.60 7.71
C ARG A 417 22.06 9.87 6.46
N LEU A 418 21.68 11.12 6.19
CA LEU A 418 20.97 11.44 4.96
C LEU A 418 21.92 11.28 3.77
N ASP A 419 21.54 10.46 2.80
CA ASP A 419 22.28 10.24 1.56
C ASP A 419 21.57 10.97 0.42
N SER A 420 22.12 12.10 -0.01
CA SER A 420 21.53 12.90 -1.11
C SER A 420 21.53 12.16 -2.44
N THR A 421 22.38 11.14 -2.63
CA THR A 421 22.39 10.32 -3.85
C THR A 421 21.14 9.44 -3.98
N ARG A 422 20.32 9.37 -2.92
CA ARG A 422 19.04 8.66 -2.90
C ARG A 422 17.83 9.56 -3.17
N SER A 423 18.01 10.89 -3.14
CA SER A 423 16.92 11.81 -3.39
C SER A 423 16.64 11.95 -4.89
N VAL A 424 15.42 11.65 -5.34
CA VAL A 424 15.01 11.87 -6.74
C VAL A 424 15.11 13.34 -7.17
N PHE A 425 15.09 14.26 -6.19
CA PHE A 425 15.18 15.69 -6.42
C PHE A 425 16.63 16.22 -6.43
N SER A 426 17.65 15.44 -6.08
CA SER A 426 19.04 15.91 -6.03
C SER A 426 19.74 15.76 -7.39
N SER A 427 20.56 16.74 -7.78
CA SER A 427 21.46 16.60 -8.92
C SER A 427 22.50 15.47 -8.73
N SER A 428 22.71 15.02 -7.49
CA SER A 428 23.64 13.92 -7.14
C SER A 428 22.98 12.55 -7.11
N PHE A 429 21.68 12.45 -7.43
CA PHE A 429 20.94 11.19 -7.46
C PHE A 429 21.67 10.14 -8.31
N LYS A 430 21.71 8.90 -7.80
CA LYS A 430 22.25 7.75 -8.52
C LYS A 430 21.16 6.72 -8.73
N GLU A 431 20.89 6.44 -10.00
CA GLU A 431 20.05 5.31 -10.37
C GLU A 431 20.62 4.00 -9.82
N ARG A 432 19.72 3.08 -9.50
CA ARG A 432 20.05 1.76 -8.96
C ARG A 432 19.05 0.73 -9.44
N LYS A 433 19.37 -0.55 -9.24
CA LYS A 433 18.44 -1.66 -9.44
C LYS A 433 17.17 -1.44 -8.58
N ARG A 434 16.01 -1.54 -9.23
CA ARG A 434 14.70 -1.34 -8.62
C ARG A 434 14.16 -2.69 -8.17
N ILE A 435 14.68 -3.14 -7.02
CA ILE A 435 14.36 -4.45 -6.46
C ILE A 435 12.95 -4.43 -5.87
N ILE A 436 12.09 -5.35 -6.28
CA ILE A 436 10.72 -5.52 -5.81
C ILE A 436 10.59 -6.84 -5.01
N VAL A 437 9.37 -7.34 -4.83
CA VAL A 437 9.09 -8.59 -4.09
C VAL A 437 9.96 -9.75 -4.58
N ASN A 438 10.39 -10.61 -3.65
CA ASN A 438 11.25 -11.78 -3.91
C ASN A 438 12.60 -11.45 -4.58
N ASP A 439 13.18 -10.29 -4.28
CA ASP A 439 14.47 -9.83 -4.80
C ASP A 439 14.56 -9.72 -6.33
N VAL A 440 13.41 -9.58 -6.99
CA VAL A 440 13.32 -9.42 -8.45
C VAL A 440 13.71 -8.00 -8.83
N ASP A 441 14.56 -7.83 -9.86
CA ASP A 441 14.84 -6.53 -10.46
C ASP A 441 13.71 -6.15 -11.43
N PHE A 442 12.96 -5.09 -11.10
CA PHE A 442 11.80 -4.64 -11.86
C PHE A 442 12.14 -4.34 -13.32
N ASP A 443 13.27 -3.67 -13.55
CA ASP A 443 13.69 -3.27 -14.90
C ASP A 443 14.01 -4.49 -15.76
N GLU A 444 14.81 -5.43 -15.25
CA GLU A 444 15.18 -6.65 -16.00
C GLU A 444 13.97 -7.57 -16.26
N TYR A 445 12.99 -7.56 -15.35
CA TYR A 445 11.83 -8.43 -15.45
C TYR A 445 10.75 -7.89 -16.39
N PHE A 446 10.45 -6.60 -16.34
CA PHE A 446 9.32 -5.99 -17.07
C PHE A 446 9.73 -5.06 -18.22
N VAL A 447 10.88 -4.40 -18.14
CA VAL A 447 11.33 -3.38 -19.10
C VAL A 447 12.36 -4.01 -20.05
N LYS A 448 11.90 -4.87 -20.97
CA LYS A 448 12.76 -5.46 -22.00
C LYS A 448 13.00 -4.55 -23.19
#